data_AF-A0A5D6XQT5-F1
#
_entry.id   AF-A0A5D6XQT5-F1
#
_cell.length_a   1.000
_cell.length_b   1.000
_cell.length_c   1.000
_cell.angle_alpha   90.00
_cell.angle_beta   90.00
_cell.angle_gamma   90.00
#
_symmetry.space_group_name_H-M   'P 1'
#
loop_
_entity.id
_entity.type
_entity.pdbx_description
1 polymer ?
#
loop_
_entity_poly.entity_id
_entity_poly.type
_entity_poly.pdbx_seq_one_letter_code
_entity_poly.pdbx_strand_id
1 'polypeptide(L)'
;MEQFFTHKCVTADACDAGDHSASQWSHAARCEFVVVQEHNGALGASRAVLAAALEMMLRSRRTSTVLLFTLDTPRLADAPPDDAEKLVHVDYAGDSALFRAALLQSDGGLLARLRRDVADRLAAVSESSVAAEDGDDGNQEQQQQQQQRRPRRRSVVVVLDSLNALLEQTSLQQVLRLVRELQQEPRVGSVVVRVNTGAVSSAARQVLASEATAVVQVETPASLSAYPILSKERRREVPKRMHGLVLLQRQKKNGRSSESLESFQIDGTRMRFFTAPALPVRPDEVSFNLSISVEEQLAKSRVQLPYMHQGGDPSSTLQLGATARTSTSTSTSTTATAPN
;
A
#
# COMPACT_ATOMS: atom_id res chain seq x y z
N MET A 1 -7.60 -8.11 -2.36
CA MET A 1 -6.69 -8.64 -1.33
C MET A 1 -5.89 -9.80 -1.86
N GLU A 2 -6.53 -10.89 -2.30
CA GLU A 2 -5.84 -12.10 -2.75
C GLU A 2 -4.82 -11.86 -3.85
N GLN A 3 -5.21 -11.19 -4.94
CA GLN A 3 -4.29 -10.87 -6.03
C GLN A 3 -3.09 -10.04 -5.55
N PHE A 4 -3.28 -9.19 -4.52
CA PHE A 4 -2.20 -8.38 -3.98
C PHE A 4 -1.23 -9.23 -3.17
N PHE A 5 -1.69 -9.95 -2.15
CA PHE A 5 -0.81 -10.73 -1.26
C PHE A 5 -0.14 -11.91 -1.97
N THR A 6 -0.82 -12.56 -2.90
CA THR A 6 -0.26 -13.70 -3.62
C THR A 6 0.75 -13.29 -4.71
N HIS A 7 0.53 -12.17 -5.40
CA HIS A 7 1.32 -11.84 -6.61
C HIS A 7 2.09 -10.51 -6.54
N LYS A 8 1.61 -9.53 -5.79
CA LYS A 8 2.13 -8.15 -5.84
C LYS A 8 2.86 -7.73 -4.56
N CYS A 9 2.60 -8.39 -3.43
CA CYS A 9 3.24 -8.10 -2.15
C CYS A 9 4.75 -8.32 -2.26
N VAL A 10 5.18 -9.44 -2.85
CA VAL A 10 6.58 -9.71 -3.15
C VAL A 10 6.90 -9.25 -4.58
N THR A 11 7.68 -8.18 -4.70
CA THR A 11 8.10 -7.65 -6.01
C THR A 11 9.30 -8.44 -6.53
N ALA A 12 9.04 -9.43 -7.38
CA ALA A 12 10.09 -10.20 -8.05
C ALA A 12 10.90 -9.37 -9.08
N ASP A 13 10.37 -8.23 -9.52
CA ASP A 13 10.80 -7.54 -10.75
C ASP A 13 11.64 -6.26 -10.50
N ALA A 14 12.35 -6.16 -9.38
CA ALA A 14 13.20 -4.99 -9.07
C ALA A 14 14.50 -4.91 -9.92
N CYS A 15 14.67 -5.80 -10.90
CA CYS A 15 15.99 -6.12 -11.45
C CYS A 15 16.28 -5.57 -12.86
N ASP A 16 15.29 -5.02 -13.57
CA ASP A 16 15.50 -4.50 -14.95
C ASP A 16 15.67 -2.97 -15.03
N ALA A 17 15.91 -2.30 -13.89
CA ALA A 17 16.36 -0.92 -13.93
C ALA A 17 17.86 -0.92 -14.27
N GLY A 18 18.19 -0.89 -15.56
CA GLY A 18 19.55 -0.67 -16.06
C GLY A 18 20.19 0.56 -15.39
N ASP A 19 21.53 0.54 -15.33
CA ASP A 19 22.50 1.42 -14.64
C ASP A 19 22.38 2.96 -14.85
N HIS A 20 21.20 3.48 -15.09
CA HIS A 20 20.92 4.90 -15.13
C HIS A 20 20.60 5.38 -13.73
N SER A 21 21.62 5.93 -13.06
CA SER A 21 21.54 6.87 -11.93
C SER A 21 20.13 6.98 -11.33
N ALA A 22 19.75 5.95 -10.57
CA ALA A 22 18.41 5.87 -10.01
C ALA A 22 18.27 7.05 -9.05
N SER A 23 17.44 8.02 -9.43
CA SER A 23 16.95 9.05 -8.51
C SER A 23 16.61 8.38 -7.18
N GLN A 24 16.96 9.00 -6.05
CA GLN A 24 16.61 8.52 -4.69
C GLN A 24 15.09 8.26 -4.51
N TRP A 25 14.28 8.70 -5.48
CA TRP A 25 12.84 8.58 -5.55
C TRP A 25 12.37 7.45 -6.51
N SER A 26 13.29 6.67 -7.07
CA SER A 26 12.99 5.50 -7.91
C SER A 26 12.39 4.39 -7.04
N HIS A 27 11.05 4.33 -6.99
CA HIS A 27 10.31 3.24 -6.33
C HIS A 27 10.42 1.89 -7.08
N ALA A 28 11.21 1.81 -8.17
CA ALA A 28 11.33 0.62 -9.01
C ALA A 28 11.96 -0.57 -8.28
N ALA A 29 12.84 -0.32 -7.32
CA ALA A 29 13.56 -1.36 -6.56
C ALA A 29 13.24 -1.35 -5.06
N ARG A 30 12.05 -0.88 -4.64
CA ARG A 30 11.69 -0.78 -3.22
C ARG A 30 10.95 -2.02 -2.70
N CYS A 31 11.35 -2.46 -1.51
CA CYS A 31 10.59 -3.38 -0.67
C CYS A 31 9.18 -2.79 -0.41
N GLU A 32 8.14 -3.60 -0.53
CA GLU A 32 6.77 -3.15 -0.25
C GLU A 32 6.57 -3.02 1.26
N PHE A 33 6.12 -1.85 1.74
CA PHE A 33 5.75 -1.65 3.13
C PHE A 33 4.23 -1.55 3.24
N VAL A 34 3.65 -2.61 3.82
CA VAL A 34 2.20 -2.80 3.91
C VAL A 34 1.76 -2.59 5.35
N VAL A 35 0.82 -1.67 5.55
CA VAL A 35 0.27 -1.39 6.89
C VAL A 35 -1.17 -1.86 6.94
N VAL A 36 -1.45 -2.87 7.78
CA VAL A 36 -2.80 -3.36 8.07
C VAL A 36 -3.33 -2.60 9.28
N GLN A 37 -4.31 -1.75 9.03
CA GLN A 37 -4.87 -0.81 10.00
C GLN A 37 -6.28 -1.23 10.39
N GLU A 38 -6.57 -1.21 11.68
CA GLU A 38 -7.95 -1.22 12.18
C GLU A 38 -8.26 0.01 13.01
N HIS A 39 -9.52 0.44 12.98
CA HIS A 39 -10.04 1.51 13.85
C HIS A 39 -10.62 0.95 15.13
N ASN A 40 -10.91 1.86 16.07
CA ASN A 40 -11.66 1.52 17.29
C ASN A 40 -12.97 0.78 16.94
N GLY A 41 -13.27 -0.26 17.71
CA GLY A 41 -14.46 -1.08 17.52
C GLY A 41 -14.33 -2.17 16.45
N ALA A 42 -13.17 -2.33 15.80
CA ALA A 42 -12.95 -3.45 14.87
C ALA A 42 -12.67 -4.79 15.56
N LEU A 43 -12.53 -4.81 16.90
CA LEU A 43 -12.45 -6.00 17.74
C LEU A 43 -11.41 -7.03 17.29
N GLY A 44 -10.28 -6.58 16.74
CA GLY A 44 -9.22 -7.46 16.25
C GLY A 44 -9.49 -8.07 14.87
N ALA A 45 -10.44 -7.55 14.09
CA ALA A 45 -10.67 -7.99 12.72
C ALA A 45 -9.40 -7.88 11.84
N SER A 46 -8.52 -6.90 12.09
CA SER A 46 -7.23 -6.83 11.39
C SER A 46 -6.34 -8.04 11.64
N ARG A 47 -6.47 -8.72 12.79
CA ARG A 47 -5.74 -9.96 13.08
C ARG A 47 -6.18 -11.07 12.16
N ALA A 48 -7.49 -11.23 11.98
CA ALA A 48 -8.04 -12.24 11.08
C ALA A 48 -7.68 -11.94 9.62
N VAL A 49 -7.70 -10.66 9.22
CA VAL A 49 -7.24 -10.23 7.89
C VAL A 49 -5.75 -10.49 7.70
N LEU A 50 -4.92 -10.21 8.71
CA LEU A 50 -3.48 -10.50 8.66
C LEU A 50 -3.20 -12.00 8.60
N ALA A 51 -3.95 -12.83 9.34
CA ALA A 51 -3.85 -14.29 9.28
C ALA A 51 -4.13 -14.81 7.87
N ALA A 52 -5.22 -14.32 7.26
CA ALA A 52 -5.55 -14.65 5.88
C ALA A 52 -4.47 -14.16 4.90
N ALA A 53 -3.93 -12.95 5.11
CA ALA A 53 -2.81 -12.43 4.31
C ALA A 53 -1.56 -13.30 4.43
N LEU A 54 -1.24 -13.78 5.63
CA LEU A 54 -0.14 -14.70 5.89
C LEU A 54 -0.31 -16.01 5.10
N GLU A 55 -1.49 -16.63 5.14
CA GLU A 55 -1.77 -17.82 4.33
C GLU A 55 -1.56 -17.56 2.84
N MET A 56 -2.03 -16.41 2.32
CA MET A 56 -1.86 -16.04 0.92
C MET A 56 -0.38 -15.84 0.55
N MET A 57 0.42 -15.29 1.46
CA MET A 57 1.86 -15.10 1.27
C MET A 57 2.64 -16.42 1.32
N LEU A 58 2.27 -17.35 2.21
CA LEU A 58 2.88 -18.68 2.32
C LEU A 58 2.60 -19.54 1.06
N ARG A 59 1.37 -19.49 0.53
CA ARG A 59 1.00 -20.16 -0.73
C ARG A 59 1.66 -19.55 -1.96
N SER A 60 2.20 -18.33 -1.86
CA SER A 60 2.83 -17.68 -3.01
C SER A 60 4.11 -18.40 -3.41
N ARG A 61 4.27 -18.62 -4.72
CA ARG A 61 5.51 -19.14 -5.32
C ARG A 61 6.64 -18.10 -5.35
N ARG A 62 6.32 -16.82 -5.12
CA ARG A 62 7.30 -15.72 -5.08
C ARG A 62 7.94 -15.57 -3.70
N THR A 63 7.28 -16.10 -2.68
CA THR A 63 7.75 -16.07 -1.29
C THR A 63 8.52 -17.35 -0.98
N SER A 64 9.78 -17.19 -0.59
CA SER A 64 10.62 -18.30 -0.11
C SER A 64 10.44 -18.50 1.39
N THR A 65 10.44 -17.40 2.14
CA THR A 65 10.38 -17.43 3.61
C THR A 65 9.50 -16.30 4.13
N VAL A 66 8.70 -16.59 5.14
CA VAL A 66 7.98 -15.59 5.92
C VAL A 66 8.53 -15.58 7.34
N LEU A 67 9.05 -14.44 7.77
CA LEU A 67 9.48 -14.21 9.14
C LEU A 67 8.31 -13.56 9.90
N LEU A 68 7.64 -14.32 10.75
CA LEU A 68 6.54 -13.83 11.58
C LEU A 68 7.04 -13.50 12.98
N PHE A 69 6.81 -12.27 13.43
CA PHE A 69 7.09 -11.82 14.78
C PHE A 69 5.79 -11.49 15.49
N THR A 70 5.50 -12.24 16.55
CA THR A 70 4.32 -12.05 17.40
C THR A 70 4.70 -11.29 18.66
N LEU A 71 4.19 -10.08 18.81
CA LEU A 71 4.51 -9.13 19.87
C LEU A 71 3.37 -8.97 20.88
N ASP A 72 2.13 -9.21 20.45
CA ASP A 72 0.94 -8.94 21.25
C ASP A 72 0.03 -10.17 21.37
N THR A 73 -0.04 -11.01 20.33
CA THR A 73 -1.12 -12.01 20.25
C THR A 73 -0.68 -13.42 19.85
N PRO A 74 -0.64 -14.39 20.78
CA PRO A 74 0.04 -15.70 20.62
C PRO A 74 -0.63 -16.70 19.65
N ARG A 75 -1.59 -16.29 18.81
CA ARG A 75 -2.44 -17.19 18.00
C ARG A 75 -2.45 -16.91 16.50
N LEU A 76 -1.47 -16.16 15.99
CA LEU A 76 -1.42 -15.86 14.55
C LEU A 76 -0.76 -16.99 13.72
N ALA A 77 -0.05 -17.91 14.38
CA ALA A 77 0.90 -18.83 13.74
C ALA A 77 0.35 -20.23 13.40
N ASP A 78 -0.97 -20.42 13.38
CA ASP A 78 -1.57 -21.68 12.96
C ASP A 78 -1.48 -21.82 11.42
N ALA A 79 -0.26 -22.03 10.92
CA ALA A 79 -0.01 -22.26 9.51
C ALA A 79 -0.49 -23.67 9.11
N PRO A 80 -1.03 -23.84 7.90
CA PRO A 80 -1.32 -25.16 7.38
C PRO A 80 -0.04 -26.00 7.28
N PRO A 81 -0.11 -27.32 7.53
CA PRO A 81 1.07 -28.19 7.65
C PRO A 81 1.94 -28.21 6.38
N ASP A 82 1.33 -28.06 5.21
CA ASP A 82 2.01 -28.14 3.91
C ASP A 82 2.94 -26.95 3.62
N ASP A 83 2.74 -25.80 4.27
CA ASP A 83 3.53 -24.58 4.06
C ASP A 83 4.38 -24.19 5.30
N ALA A 84 4.42 -25.05 6.32
CA ALA A 84 5.11 -24.78 7.58
C ALA A 84 6.62 -24.54 7.40
N GLU A 85 7.24 -25.16 6.41
CA GLU A 85 8.68 -25.02 6.12
C GLU A 85 9.07 -23.59 5.71
N LYS A 86 8.14 -22.83 5.12
CA LYS A 86 8.39 -21.43 4.74
C LYS A 86 8.24 -20.46 5.91
N LEU A 87 7.60 -20.87 6.99
CA LEU A 87 7.28 -19.99 8.11
C LEU A 87 8.34 -20.11 9.20
N VAL A 88 9.04 -19.01 9.47
CA VAL A 88 9.88 -18.86 10.67
C VAL A 88 9.13 -17.97 11.64
N HIS A 89 8.69 -18.53 12.75
CA HIS A 89 7.91 -17.82 13.77
C HIS A 89 8.76 -17.51 15.01
N VAL A 90 8.69 -16.27 15.48
CA VAL A 90 9.25 -15.83 16.76
C VAL A 90 8.12 -15.23 17.59
N ASP A 91 7.80 -15.88 18.71
CA ASP A 91 6.71 -15.46 19.59
C ASP A 91 7.25 -14.76 20.84
N TYR A 92 7.22 -13.43 20.84
CA TYR A 92 7.55 -12.63 22.02
C TYR A 92 6.37 -12.48 22.99
N ALA A 93 5.13 -12.73 22.56
CA ALA A 93 3.96 -12.62 23.42
C ALA A 93 3.77 -13.87 24.29
N GLY A 94 3.96 -15.05 23.68
CA GLY A 94 3.86 -16.35 24.35
C GLY A 94 5.12 -16.72 25.13
N ASP A 95 6.31 -16.35 24.65
CA ASP A 95 7.57 -16.66 25.32
C ASP A 95 7.91 -15.58 26.36
N SER A 96 7.39 -15.79 27.57
CA SER A 96 7.66 -14.94 28.73
C SER A 96 9.16 -14.78 29.05
N ALA A 97 10.01 -15.74 28.66
CA ALA A 97 11.45 -15.64 28.86
C ALA A 97 12.09 -14.70 27.83
N LEU A 98 11.69 -14.78 26.55
CA LEU A 98 12.09 -13.81 25.52
C LEU A 98 11.57 -12.41 25.82
N PHE A 99 10.32 -12.28 26.28
CA PHE A 99 9.74 -11.01 26.67
C PHE A 99 10.47 -10.38 27.86
N ARG A 100 10.72 -11.15 28.92
CA ARG A 100 11.50 -10.68 30.08
C ARG A 100 12.94 -10.38 29.70
N ALA A 101 13.59 -11.19 28.86
CA ALA A 101 14.94 -10.91 28.38
C ALA A 101 14.99 -9.62 27.56
N ALA A 102 13.97 -9.34 26.73
CA ALA A 102 13.86 -8.10 25.99
C ALA A 102 13.64 -6.88 26.90
N LEU A 103 12.89 -7.03 28.00
CA LEU A 103 12.67 -5.99 29.00
C LEU A 103 13.86 -5.75 29.93
N LEU A 104 14.62 -6.80 30.25
CA LEU A 104 15.74 -6.76 31.21
C LEU A 104 17.09 -6.43 30.55
N GLN A 105 17.18 -6.45 29.21
CA GLN A 105 18.39 -6.03 28.49
C GLN A 105 18.55 -4.52 28.56
N SER A 106 19.61 -4.07 29.25
CA SER A 106 20.00 -2.67 29.44
C SER A 106 20.26 -1.91 28.14
N ASP A 107 20.58 -2.62 27.05
CA ASP A 107 20.91 -2.06 25.74
C ASP A 107 19.76 -2.27 24.73
N GLY A 108 18.78 -1.36 24.77
CA GLY A 108 17.92 -1.08 23.60
C GLY A 108 16.58 -1.83 23.50
N GLY A 109 16.19 -2.61 24.52
CA GLY A 109 14.84 -3.17 24.67
C GLY A 109 14.37 -4.12 23.56
N LEU A 110 13.05 -4.27 23.42
CA LEU A 110 12.40 -5.13 22.42
C LEU A 110 12.83 -4.82 20.98
N LEU A 111 13.02 -3.54 20.66
CA LEU A 111 13.40 -3.11 19.31
C LEU A 111 14.81 -3.57 18.92
N ALA A 112 15.79 -3.49 19.83
CA ALA A 112 17.14 -3.97 19.58
C ALA A 112 17.17 -5.50 19.43
N ARG A 113 16.36 -6.20 20.23
CA ARG A 113 16.21 -7.66 20.12
C ARG A 113 15.61 -8.07 18.78
N LEU A 114 14.51 -7.42 18.37
CA LEU A 114 13.87 -7.65 17.08
C LEU A 114 14.84 -7.45 15.91
N ARG A 115 15.68 -6.40 15.95
CA ARG A 115 16.74 -6.18 14.93
C ARG A 115 17.69 -7.36 14.82
N ARG A 116 18.20 -7.84 15.97
CA ARG A 116 19.14 -8.96 16.03
C ARG A 116 18.49 -10.23 15.49
N ASP A 117 17.30 -10.56 15.97
CA ASP A 117 16.61 -11.78 15.56
C ASP A 117 16.28 -11.73 14.05
N VAL A 118 15.87 -10.59 13.50
CA VAL A 118 15.69 -10.43 12.04
C VAL A 118 17.01 -10.67 11.29
N ALA A 119 18.11 -10.06 11.72
CA ALA A 119 19.41 -10.21 11.07
C ALA A 119 19.88 -11.67 11.07
N ASP A 120 19.76 -12.35 12.21
CA ASP A 120 20.14 -13.75 12.39
C ASP A 120 19.30 -14.67 11.50
N ARG A 121 17.98 -14.47 11.44
CA ARG A 121 17.09 -15.26 10.56
C ARG A 121 17.36 -15.01 9.09
N LEU A 122 17.61 -13.77 8.70
CA LEU A 122 17.99 -13.46 7.33
C LEU A 122 19.31 -14.15 6.95
N ALA A 123 20.32 -14.13 7.83
CA ALA A 123 21.58 -14.82 7.62
C ALA A 123 21.39 -16.33 7.41
N ALA A 124 20.59 -16.99 8.25
CA ALA A 124 20.27 -18.41 8.11
C ALA A 124 19.60 -18.76 6.77
N VAL A 125 18.69 -17.90 6.29
CA VAL A 125 18.03 -18.08 4.97
C VAL A 125 19.03 -18.01 3.81
N SER A 126 20.13 -17.25 3.95
CA SER A 126 21.18 -17.22 2.91
C SER A 126 21.95 -18.53 2.82
N GLU A 127 22.20 -19.20 3.93
CA GLU A 127 22.98 -20.45 3.96
C GLU A 127 22.19 -21.60 3.35
N SER A 128 20.90 -21.70 3.64
CA SER A 128 20.02 -22.73 3.07
C SER A 128 19.83 -22.61 1.56
N SER A 129 19.94 -21.40 0.99
CA SER A 129 19.78 -21.18 -0.45
C SER A 129 20.98 -21.61 -1.27
N VAL A 130 22.20 -21.61 -0.70
CA VAL A 130 23.43 -21.96 -1.42
C VAL A 130 23.59 -23.48 -1.52
N ALA A 131 23.19 -24.22 -0.49
CA ALA A 131 23.33 -25.68 -0.45
C ALA A 131 22.42 -26.44 -1.44
N ALA A 132 21.38 -25.80 -1.99
CA ALA A 132 20.41 -26.43 -2.89
C ALA A 132 20.80 -26.37 -4.38
N GLU A 133 21.82 -25.60 -4.76
CA GLU A 133 22.26 -25.44 -6.17
C GLU A 133 23.45 -26.34 -6.55
N ASP A 134 24.12 -27.01 -5.60
CA ASP A 134 25.35 -27.82 -5.82
C ASP A 134 25.08 -29.28 -6.26
N GLY A 135 23.99 -29.56 -6.97
CA GLY A 135 23.52 -30.93 -7.21
C GLY A 135 22.97 -31.23 -8.61
N ASP A 136 23.66 -30.84 -9.69
CA ASP A 136 23.42 -31.41 -11.03
C ASP A 136 24.64 -31.20 -11.95
N ASP A 137 25.65 -32.07 -11.80
CA ASP A 137 26.88 -32.06 -12.59
C ASP A 137 26.76 -32.94 -13.83
N GLY A 138 26.99 -32.34 -15.00
CA GLY A 138 27.42 -33.05 -16.19
C GLY A 138 26.98 -32.43 -17.53
N ASN A 139 27.73 -31.42 -18.02
CA ASN A 139 27.80 -30.92 -19.41
C ASN A 139 27.28 -29.50 -19.74
N GLN A 140 27.59 -28.45 -18.96
CA GLN A 140 27.34 -27.06 -19.39
C GLN A 140 28.46 -26.05 -19.03
N GLU A 141 29.73 -26.37 -19.30
CA GLU A 141 30.85 -25.44 -19.03
C GLU A 141 30.90 -24.19 -19.95
N GLN A 142 30.06 -24.08 -20.99
CA GLN A 142 30.09 -22.92 -21.90
C GLN A 142 28.91 -21.95 -21.78
N GLN A 143 27.89 -22.23 -20.96
CA GLN A 143 26.80 -21.26 -20.65
C GLN A 143 26.91 -20.61 -19.28
N GLN A 144 27.85 -21.05 -18.42
CA GLN A 144 27.96 -20.59 -17.03
C GLN A 144 28.54 -19.18 -16.85
N GLN A 145 29.32 -18.64 -17.79
CA GLN A 145 29.83 -17.27 -17.64
C GLN A 145 28.79 -16.17 -17.91
N GLN A 146 27.63 -16.49 -18.51
CA GLN A 146 26.54 -15.52 -18.71
C GLN A 146 25.39 -15.62 -17.70
N GLN A 147 25.34 -16.68 -16.88
CA GLN A 147 24.30 -16.85 -15.84
C GLN A 147 24.73 -16.36 -14.43
N GLN A 148 26.01 -16.02 -14.21
CA GLN A 148 26.55 -15.57 -12.91
C GLN A 148 26.11 -14.18 -12.42
N ARG A 149 25.09 -13.57 -13.03
CA ARG A 149 24.52 -12.30 -12.53
C ARG A 149 23.00 -12.29 -12.52
N ARG A 150 22.35 -13.41 -12.19
CA ARG A 150 20.93 -13.31 -11.79
C ARG A 150 20.87 -12.63 -10.41
N PRO A 151 20.34 -11.41 -10.30
CA PRO A 151 20.22 -10.74 -9.01
C PRO A 151 19.38 -11.57 -8.04
N ARG A 152 19.84 -11.64 -6.78
CA ARG A 152 19.18 -12.38 -5.70
C ARG A 152 17.72 -11.91 -5.59
N ARG A 153 16.78 -12.84 -5.74
CA ARG A 153 15.34 -12.54 -5.70
C ARG A 153 14.92 -12.13 -4.29
N ARG A 154 14.31 -10.96 -4.17
CA ARG A 154 13.65 -10.52 -2.93
C ARG A 154 12.46 -11.41 -2.67
N SER A 155 12.63 -12.41 -1.82
CA SER A 155 11.65 -13.49 -1.62
C SER A 155 11.27 -13.67 -0.15
N VAL A 156 11.92 -12.94 0.75
CA VAL A 156 11.61 -12.95 2.18
C VAL A 156 10.55 -11.91 2.50
N VAL A 157 9.55 -12.28 3.28
CA VAL A 157 8.54 -11.36 3.82
C VAL A 157 8.69 -11.27 5.33
N VAL A 158 8.75 -10.06 5.87
CA VAL A 158 8.75 -9.82 7.32
C VAL A 158 7.36 -9.40 7.75
N VAL A 159 6.79 -10.07 8.75
CA VAL A 159 5.45 -9.79 9.28
C VAL A 159 5.55 -9.44 10.76
N LEU A 160 5.09 -8.26 11.15
CA LEU A 160 4.96 -7.84 12.54
C LEU A 160 3.47 -7.82 12.91
N ASP A 161 3.07 -8.68 13.85
CA ASP A 161 1.65 -8.85 14.19
C ASP A 161 1.02 -7.64 14.90
N SER A 162 1.83 -6.75 15.51
CA SER A 162 1.37 -5.57 16.25
C SER A 162 2.49 -4.54 16.41
N LEU A 163 2.42 -3.45 15.63
CA LEU A 163 3.34 -2.32 15.77
C LEU A 163 3.09 -1.51 17.05
N ASN A 164 1.91 -1.65 17.66
CA ASN A 164 1.52 -0.96 18.88
C ASN A 164 2.48 -1.29 20.04
N ALA A 165 2.85 -2.56 20.20
CA ALA A 165 3.79 -3.00 21.24
C ALA A 165 5.16 -2.29 21.15
N LEU A 166 5.63 -2.01 19.92
CA LEU A 166 6.88 -1.27 19.71
C LEU A 166 6.69 0.23 19.97
N LEU A 167 5.57 0.81 19.52
CA LEU A 167 5.26 2.23 19.69
C LEU A 167 4.98 2.60 21.15
N GLU A 168 4.57 1.65 21.99
CA GLU A 168 4.41 1.84 23.43
C GLU A 168 5.76 1.95 24.16
N GLN A 169 6.80 1.26 23.66
CA GLN A 169 8.11 1.18 24.30
C GLN A 169 9.14 2.14 23.69
N THR A 170 8.94 2.56 22.44
CA THR A 170 9.94 3.31 21.67
C THR A 170 9.31 4.45 20.88
N SER A 171 10.13 5.42 20.47
CA SER A 171 9.63 6.55 19.69
C SER A 171 9.30 6.11 18.25
N LEU A 172 8.30 6.77 17.65
CA LEU A 172 7.93 6.56 16.25
C LEU A 172 9.14 6.65 15.31
N GLN A 173 10.09 7.57 15.57
CA GLN A 173 11.29 7.73 14.76
C GLN A 173 12.17 6.47 14.75
N GLN A 174 12.30 5.80 15.89
CA GLN A 174 13.08 4.56 16.01
C GLN A 174 12.39 3.39 15.29
N VAL A 175 11.06 3.32 15.36
CA VAL A 175 10.25 2.34 14.62
C VAL A 175 10.36 2.57 13.11
N LEU A 176 10.25 3.81 12.64
CA LEU A 176 10.43 4.14 11.22
C LEU A 176 11.84 3.84 10.73
N ARG A 177 12.86 4.06 11.58
CA ARG A 177 14.23 3.67 11.27
C ARG A 177 14.35 2.16 11.07
N LEU A 178 13.77 1.35 11.96
CA LEU A 178 13.71 -0.10 11.79
C LEU A 178 13.04 -0.48 10.46
N VAL A 179 11.86 0.08 10.17
CA VAL A 179 11.15 -0.22 8.92
C VAL A 179 12.00 0.11 7.70
N ARG A 180 12.70 1.26 7.70
CA ARG A 180 13.60 1.65 6.62
C ARG A 180 14.81 0.73 6.49
N GLU A 181 15.40 0.30 7.60
CA GLU A 181 16.47 -0.71 7.62
C GLU A 181 15.98 -2.02 6.97
N LEU A 182 14.80 -2.52 7.34
CA LEU A 182 14.20 -3.71 6.75
C LEU A 182 13.89 -3.54 5.25
N GLN A 183 13.46 -2.35 4.83
CA GLN A 183 13.18 -2.06 3.42
C GLN A 183 14.45 -1.96 2.55
N GLN A 184 15.58 -1.62 3.16
CA GLN A 184 16.89 -1.54 2.49
C GLN A 184 17.54 -2.92 2.35
N GLU A 185 17.10 -3.91 3.12
CA GLU A 185 17.60 -5.27 3.06
C GLU A 185 17.28 -5.91 1.69
N PRO A 186 18.30 -6.31 0.90
CA PRO A 186 18.10 -6.76 -0.48
C PRO A 186 17.31 -8.08 -0.59
N ARG A 187 17.22 -8.87 0.49
CA ARG A 187 16.47 -10.13 0.52
C ARG A 187 14.99 -9.93 0.82
N VAL A 188 14.64 -8.82 1.48
CA VAL A 188 13.28 -8.56 1.95
C VAL A 188 12.44 -7.95 0.83
N GLY A 189 11.47 -8.72 0.35
CA GLY A 189 10.51 -8.29 -0.66
C GLY A 189 9.42 -7.40 -0.08
N SER A 190 9.01 -7.69 1.16
CA SER A 190 7.92 -6.97 1.82
C SER A 190 8.08 -6.93 3.33
N VAL A 191 7.63 -5.83 3.93
CA VAL A 191 7.42 -5.67 5.37
C VAL A 191 5.93 -5.41 5.58
N VAL A 192 5.25 -6.32 6.26
CA VAL A 192 3.82 -6.23 6.58
C VAL A 192 3.67 -6.01 8.07
N VAL A 193 2.97 -4.95 8.46
CA VAL A 193 2.77 -4.63 9.89
C VAL A 193 1.30 -4.40 10.19
N ARG A 194 0.82 -4.90 11.33
CA ARG A 194 -0.51 -4.52 11.86
C ARG A 194 -0.37 -3.31 12.77
N VAL A 195 -1.35 -2.41 12.74
CA VAL A 195 -1.48 -1.34 13.72
C VAL A 195 -2.93 -1.11 14.08
N ASN A 196 -3.23 -1.10 15.37
CA ASN A 196 -4.49 -0.58 15.89
C ASN A 196 -4.39 0.94 15.97
N THR A 197 -5.08 1.60 15.05
CA THR A 197 -5.05 3.06 14.91
C THR A 197 -5.74 3.77 16.06
N GLY A 198 -6.57 3.07 16.83
CA GLY A 198 -7.21 3.62 18.03
C GLY A 198 -6.27 3.89 19.19
N ALA A 199 -5.16 3.15 19.25
CA ALA A 199 -4.15 3.26 20.31
C ALA A 199 -2.91 4.09 19.90
N VAL A 200 -2.96 4.75 18.74
CA VAL A 200 -1.82 5.51 18.18
C VAL A 200 -2.24 6.94 17.89
N SER A 201 -1.33 7.90 18.12
CA SER A 201 -1.60 9.31 17.86
C SER A 201 -1.92 9.59 16.39
N SER A 202 -2.72 10.62 16.12
CA SER A 202 -3.11 10.96 14.74
C SER A 202 -1.91 11.24 13.83
N ALA A 203 -0.89 11.92 14.35
CA ALA A 203 0.36 12.20 13.64
C ALA A 203 1.09 10.90 13.26
N ALA A 204 1.22 9.96 14.20
CA ALA A 204 1.89 8.69 13.93
C ALA A 204 1.17 7.86 12.86
N ARG A 205 -0.17 7.86 12.86
CA ARG A 205 -0.96 7.20 11.81
C ARG A 205 -0.71 7.81 10.42
N GLN A 206 -0.69 9.13 10.32
CA GLN A 206 -0.45 9.84 9.06
C GLN A 206 0.95 9.54 8.53
N VAL A 207 1.97 9.58 9.40
CA VAL A 207 3.35 9.28 9.01
C VAL A 207 3.48 7.83 8.54
N LEU A 208 2.95 6.86 9.29
CA LEU A 208 2.96 5.46 8.89
C LEU A 208 2.24 5.23 7.55
N ALA A 209 1.08 5.87 7.34
CA ALA A 209 0.35 5.78 6.08
C ALA A 209 1.10 6.43 4.91
N SER A 210 1.84 7.52 5.15
CA SER A 210 2.64 8.19 4.12
C SER A 210 3.89 7.41 3.71
N GLU A 211 4.48 6.64 4.63
CA GLU A 211 5.64 5.79 4.34
C GLU A 211 5.22 4.45 3.71
N ALA A 212 3.97 4.02 3.94
CA ALA A 212 3.42 2.78 3.41
C ALA A 212 3.26 2.82 1.88
N THR A 213 3.71 1.76 1.21
CA THR A 213 3.42 1.55 -0.22
C THR A 213 2.01 1.00 -0.41
N ALA A 214 1.47 0.32 0.60
CA ALA A 214 0.07 -0.10 0.64
C ALA A 214 -0.50 0.02 2.06
N VAL A 215 -1.74 0.49 2.14
CA VAL A 215 -2.52 0.53 3.38
C VAL A 215 -3.74 -0.38 3.21
N VAL A 216 -3.91 -1.29 4.16
CA VAL A 216 -5.07 -2.19 4.26
C VAL A 216 -5.90 -1.72 5.43
N GLN A 217 -6.98 -1.00 5.17
CA GLN A 217 -7.90 -0.52 6.18
C GLN A 217 -9.02 -1.55 6.40
N VAL A 218 -9.14 -2.05 7.63
CA VAL A 218 -10.12 -3.06 8.03
C VAL A 218 -11.25 -2.38 8.81
N GLU A 219 -12.48 -2.60 8.36
CA GLU A 219 -13.69 -2.01 8.92
C GLU A 219 -14.70 -3.13 9.23
N THR A 220 -15.41 -3.00 10.35
CA THR A 220 -16.50 -3.87 10.79
C THR A 220 -17.77 -3.04 11.00
N PRO A 221 -18.96 -3.65 11.13
CA PRO A 221 -20.17 -2.91 11.49
C PRO A 221 -20.00 -2.09 12.77
N ALA A 222 -19.33 -2.65 13.79
CA ALA A 222 -19.06 -1.97 15.04
C ALA A 222 -18.11 -0.78 14.85
N SER A 223 -17.02 -0.92 14.09
CA SER A 223 -16.12 0.21 13.84
C SER A 223 -16.78 1.32 13.01
N LEU A 224 -17.63 0.99 12.04
CA LEU A 224 -18.37 1.99 11.26
C LEU A 224 -19.41 2.72 12.11
N SER A 225 -20.03 2.02 13.07
CA SER A 225 -20.96 2.64 14.03
C SER A 225 -20.28 3.59 15.00
N ALA A 226 -19.00 3.35 15.33
CA ALA A 226 -18.21 4.23 16.17
C ALA A 226 -17.84 5.56 15.48
N TYR A 227 -17.89 5.61 14.14
CA TYR A 227 -17.57 6.80 13.34
C TYR A 227 -18.68 7.11 12.32
N PRO A 228 -19.88 7.54 12.77
CA PRO A 228 -21.07 7.68 11.93
C PRO A 228 -20.95 8.75 10.84
N ILE A 229 -20.06 9.74 11.02
CA ILE A 229 -19.82 10.79 10.01
C ILE A 229 -19.06 10.19 8.82
N LEU A 230 -17.99 9.43 9.10
CA LEU A 230 -17.13 8.84 8.07
C LEU A 230 -17.84 7.72 7.30
N SER A 231 -18.69 6.93 7.96
CA SER A 231 -19.48 5.89 7.30
C SER A 231 -20.51 6.46 6.33
N LYS A 232 -21.20 7.55 6.73
CA LYS A 232 -22.16 8.27 5.87
C LYS A 232 -21.47 8.97 4.70
N GLU A 233 -20.37 9.68 4.95
CA GLU A 233 -19.63 10.42 3.91
C GLU A 233 -19.08 9.46 2.84
N ARG A 234 -18.54 8.31 3.27
CA ARG A 234 -17.92 7.34 2.36
C ARG A 234 -18.91 6.37 1.73
N ARG A 235 -20.20 6.44 2.08
CA ARG A 235 -21.25 5.49 1.67
C ARG A 235 -20.83 4.03 1.87
N ARG A 236 -20.06 3.74 2.92
CA ARG A 236 -19.54 2.40 3.21
C ARG A 236 -20.53 1.70 4.14
N GLU A 237 -21.27 0.75 3.60
CA GLU A 237 -22.10 -0.16 4.37
C GLU A 237 -21.56 -1.58 4.22
N VAL A 238 -21.39 -2.28 5.35
CA VAL A 238 -21.04 -3.70 5.32
C VAL A 238 -22.26 -4.47 4.83
N PRO A 239 -22.17 -5.22 3.71
CA PRO A 239 -23.32 -5.97 3.20
C PRO A 239 -23.89 -6.93 4.25
N LYS A 240 -25.20 -7.17 4.19
CA LYS A 240 -25.85 -8.15 5.08
C LYS A 240 -25.15 -9.51 4.96
N ARG A 241 -24.94 -10.18 6.09
CA ARG A 241 -24.22 -11.47 6.23
C ARG A 241 -22.70 -11.40 6.05
N MET A 242 -22.12 -10.23 5.83
CA MET A 242 -20.66 -10.04 5.87
C MET A 242 -20.21 -9.59 7.26
N HIS A 243 -18.97 -9.96 7.62
CA HIS A 243 -18.40 -9.62 8.92
C HIS A 243 -17.66 -8.27 8.90
N GLY A 244 -17.25 -7.82 7.71
CA GLY A 244 -16.63 -6.51 7.53
C GLY A 244 -16.22 -6.23 6.10
N LEU A 245 -15.46 -5.15 5.96
CA LEU A 245 -14.90 -4.64 4.71
C LEU A 245 -13.39 -4.45 4.87
N VAL A 246 -12.67 -4.62 3.77
CA VAL A 246 -11.26 -4.28 3.64
C VAL A 246 -11.08 -3.36 2.45
N LEU A 247 -10.52 -2.19 2.72
CA LEU A 247 -10.06 -1.26 1.70
C LEU A 247 -8.54 -1.39 1.57
N LEU A 248 -8.08 -1.80 0.39
CA LEU A 248 -6.67 -1.77 0.04
C LEU A 248 -6.41 -0.53 -0.82
N GLN A 249 -5.59 0.38 -0.31
CA GLN A 249 -5.05 1.51 -1.05
C GLN A 249 -3.57 1.26 -1.32
N ARG A 250 -3.16 1.24 -2.59
CA ARG A 250 -1.77 1.04 -2.99
C ARG A 250 -1.25 2.24 -3.77
N GLN A 251 -0.09 2.73 -3.39
CA GLN A 251 0.66 3.71 -4.17
C GLN A 251 1.47 2.98 -5.25
N LYS A 252 1.16 3.23 -6.52
CA LYS A 252 1.93 2.68 -7.64
C LYS A 252 3.17 3.53 -7.87
N LYS A 253 4.18 2.92 -8.50
CA LYS A 253 5.47 3.56 -8.85
C LYS A 253 5.32 4.81 -9.74
N ASN A 254 4.21 4.93 -10.47
CA ASN A 254 3.90 6.10 -11.30
C ASN A 254 3.20 7.25 -10.53
N GLY A 255 3.19 7.20 -9.19
CA GLY A 255 2.52 8.17 -8.33
C GLY A 255 1.00 8.04 -8.30
N ARG A 256 0.39 7.12 -9.08
CA ARG A 256 -1.05 6.89 -9.04
C ARG A 256 -1.41 5.98 -7.87
N SER A 257 -2.43 6.34 -7.11
CA SER A 257 -3.07 5.41 -6.18
C SER A 257 -3.98 4.45 -6.94
N SER A 258 -4.09 3.22 -6.43
CA SER A 258 -5.19 2.30 -6.78
C SER A 258 -5.90 1.87 -5.52
N GLU A 259 -7.21 1.78 -5.60
CA GLU A 259 -8.06 1.36 -4.50
C GLU A 259 -8.83 0.10 -4.90
N SER A 260 -8.97 -0.83 -3.96
CA SER A 260 -9.88 -1.98 -4.09
C SER A 260 -10.61 -2.19 -2.79
N LEU A 261 -11.93 -2.32 -2.87
CA LEU A 261 -12.81 -2.57 -1.73
C LEU A 261 -13.36 -3.99 -1.83
N GLU A 262 -13.14 -4.78 -0.78
CA GLU A 262 -13.63 -6.16 -0.68
C GLU A 262 -14.38 -6.32 0.64
N SER A 263 -15.46 -7.09 0.63
CA SER A 263 -16.10 -7.57 1.85
C SER A 263 -15.49 -8.89 2.28
N PHE A 264 -15.57 -9.22 3.56
CA PHE A 264 -15.09 -10.52 4.05
C PHE A 264 -16.09 -11.23 4.93
N GLN A 265 -16.02 -12.56 4.86
CA GLN A 265 -16.74 -13.47 5.73
C GLN A 265 -15.75 -14.41 6.41
N ILE A 266 -15.98 -14.68 7.69
CA ILE A 266 -15.21 -15.65 8.47
C ILE A 266 -16.10 -16.89 8.61
N ASP A 267 -15.66 -18.01 8.02
CA ASP A 267 -16.32 -19.31 8.10
C ASP A 267 -15.42 -20.27 8.90
N GLY A 268 -15.68 -20.37 10.21
CA GLY A 268 -14.80 -21.11 11.12
C GLY A 268 -13.43 -20.45 11.25
N THR A 269 -12.37 -21.15 10.84
CA THR A 269 -10.99 -20.62 10.86
C THR A 269 -10.58 -19.95 9.55
N ARG A 270 -11.40 -20.03 8.49
CA ARG A 270 -11.05 -19.50 7.18
C ARG A 270 -11.75 -18.18 6.90
N MET A 271 -11.00 -17.22 6.38
CA MET A 271 -11.54 -15.97 5.86
C MET A 271 -11.69 -16.06 4.34
N ARG A 272 -12.82 -15.57 3.84
CA ARG A 272 -13.11 -15.43 2.41
C ARG A 272 -13.33 -13.97 2.07
N PHE A 273 -12.76 -13.53 0.95
CA PHE A 273 -12.92 -12.18 0.42
C PHE A 273 -13.88 -12.20 -0.77
N PHE A 274 -14.75 -11.20 -0.84
CA PHE A 274 -15.71 -11.02 -1.91
C PHE A 274 -15.56 -9.60 -2.45
N THR A 275 -15.21 -9.49 -3.73
CA THR A 275 -15.21 -8.21 -4.43
C THR A 275 -16.61 -7.62 -4.37
N ALA A 276 -16.73 -6.42 -3.81
CA ALA A 276 -18.00 -5.73 -3.86
C ALA A 276 -18.38 -5.53 -5.34
N PRO A 277 -19.61 -5.88 -5.77
CA PRO A 277 -20.06 -5.46 -7.09
C PRO A 277 -19.89 -3.94 -7.14
N ALA A 278 -19.27 -3.43 -8.20
CA ALA A 278 -19.18 -1.99 -8.41
C ALA A 278 -20.59 -1.45 -8.20
N LEU A 279 -20.77 -0.63 -7.16
CA LEU A 279 -22.07 0.01 -6.94
C LEU A 279 -22.42 0.66 -8.27
N PRO A 280 -23.63 0.41 -8.82
CA PRO A 280 -24.04 1.07 -10.04
C PRO A 280 -24.05 2.55 -9.73
N VAL A 281 -22.95 3.23 -10.05
CA VAL A 281 -22.86 4.68 -10.04
C VAL A 281 -23.78 5.08 -11.17
N ARG A 282 -25.06 5.29 -10.84
CA ARG A 282 -25.99 5.87 -11.79
C ARG A 282 -25.38 7.22 -12.16
N PRO A 283 -25.11 7.48 -13.45
CA PRO A 283 -24.54 8.76 -13.90
C PRO A 283 -25.35 9.95 -13.35
N ASP A 284 -26.65 9.72 -13.17
CA ASP A 284 -27.64 10.68 -12.68
C ASP A 284 -27.49 11.02 -11.18
N GLU A 285 -26.74 10.24 -10.40
CA GLU A 285 -26.51 10.47 -8.96
C GLU A 285 -25.15 11.13 -8.65
N VAL A 286 -24.30 11.33 -9.66
CA VAL A 286 -23.05 12.10 -9.54
C VAL A 286 -23.28 13.50 -10.11
N SER A 287 -24.26 14.22 -9.56
CA SER A 287 -24.27 15.67 -9.72
C SER A 287 -23.20 16.25 -8.79
N PHE A 288 -22.07 16.67 -9.34
CA PHE A 288 -21.33 17.75 -8.70
C PHE A 288 -22.25 18.96 -8.74
N ASN A 289 -23.02 19.19 -7.68
CA ASN A 289 -23.71 20.45 -7.49
C ASN A 289 -22.66 21.53 -7.21
N LEU A 290 -21.93 21.89 -8.26
CA LEU A 290 -21.22 23.15 -8.40
C LEU A 290 -22.21 24.18 -8.93
N SER A 291 -23.41 24.24 -8.36
CA SER A 291 -24.26 25.41 -8.53
C SER A 291 -23.58 26.54 -7.76
N ILE A 292 -22.67 27.23 -8.43
CA ILE A 292 -22.08 28.48 -7.98
C ILE A 292 -23.27 29.42 -7.79
N SER A 293 -23.46 29.96 -6.58
CA SER A 293 -24.55 30.89 -6.34
C SER A 293 -24.39 32.13 -7.22
N VAL A 294 -25.49 32.82 -7.52
CA VAL A 294 -25.44 34.08 -8.28
C VAL A 294 -24.50 35.09 -7.61
N GLU A 295 -24.44 35.08 -6.28
CA GLU A 295 -23.49 35.87 -5.49
C GLU A 295 -22.04 35.45 -5.71
N GLU A 296 -21.74 34.14 -5.73
CA GLU A 296 -20.38 33.65 -5.93
C GLU A 296 -19.89 33.85 -7.38
N GLN A 297 -20.79 33.82 -8.38
CA GLN A 297 -20.47 34.24 -9.75
C GLN A 297 -20.16 35.74 -9.83
N LEU A 298 -20.94 36.59 -9.14
CA LEU A 298 -20.69 38.03 -9.04
C LEU A 298 -19.40 38.35 -8.27
N ALA A 299 -19.07 37.55 -7.25
CA ALA A 299 -17.82 37.68 -6.54
C ALA A 299 -16.63 37.32 -7.44
N LYS A 300 -16.71 36.21 -8.18
CA LYS A 300 -15.68 35.81 -9.15
C LYS A 300 -15.45 36.84 -10.24
N SER A 301 -16.50 37.48 -10.76
CA SER A 301 -16.34 38.52 -11.80
C SER A 301 -15.67 39.80 -11.29
N ARG A 302 -15.64 40.02 -9.98
CA ARG A 302 -14.95 41.15 -9.33
C ARG A 302 -13.51 40.84 -8.94
N VAL A 303 -13.10 39.57 -8.92
CA VAL A 303 -11.73 39.17 -8.63
C VAL A 303 -10.88 39.40 -9.87
N GLN A 304 -10.23 40.55 -9.94
CA GLN A 304 -9.23 40.84 -10.96
C GLN A 304 -7.92 40.17 -10.55
N LEU A 305 -7.54 39.09 -11.26
CA LEU A 305 -6.29 38.39 -10.97
C LEU A 305 -5.10 39.28 -11.41
N PRO A 306 -4.05 39.43 -10.58
CA PRO A 306 -2.93 40.36 -10.81
C PRO A 306 -2.15 40.20 -12.12
N TYR A 307 -2.41 39.14 -12.90
CA TYR A 307 -1.61 38.74 -14.04
C TYR A 307 -2.29 39.01 -15.40
N MET A 308 -3.49 39.59 -15.43
CA MET A 308 -4.27 39.81 -16.68
C MET A 308 -3.92 41.09 -17.48
N HIS A 309 -2.75 41.70 -17.25
CA HIS A 309 -2.37 42.98 -17.88
C HIS A 309 -1.27 42.90 -18.96
N GLN A 310 -0.98 41.74 -19.56
CA GLN A 310 0.11 41.63 -20.55
C GLN A 310 -0.30 41.25 -21.97
N GLY A 311 -1.43 41.76 -22.47
CA GLY A 311 -1.68 41.64 -23.91
C GLY A 311 -2.83 42.48 -24.42
N GLY A 312 -2.51 43.63 -25.00
CA GLY A 312 -3.35 44.23 -26.04
C GLY A 312 -3.60 45.73 -25.91
N ASP A 313 -2.56 46.55 -26.09
CA ASP A 313 -2.74 47.92 -26.60
C ASP A 313 -2.48 47.93 -28.11
N PRO A 314 -3.49 48.16 -28.97
CA PRO A 314 -3.28 48.46 -30.38
C PRO A 314 -2.91 49.93 -30.54
N SER A 315 -1.63 50.25 -30.42
CA SER A 315 -1.10 51.59 -30.74
C SER A 315 -0.78 51.72 -32.23
N SER A 316 -0.90 52.95 -32.72
CA SER A 316 -0.13 53.52 -33.82
C SER A 316 -0.47 53.07 -35.25
N THR A 317 -1.33 53.90 -35.84
CA THR A 317 -1.33 54.30 -37.25
C THR A 317 0.10 54.52 -37.78
N LEU A 318 0.54 53.70 -38.73
CA LEU A 318 1.54 54.07 -39.73
C LEU A 318 1.12 53.53 -41.11
N GLN A 319 0.95 54.47 -42.05
CA GLN A 319 0.73 54.23 -43.47
C GLN A 319 1.94 53.55 -44.12
N LEU A 320 1.72 52.60 -45.02
CA LEU A 320 2.05 52.67 -46.47
C LEU A 320 2.04 51.27 -47.10
N GLY A 321 1.49 51.17 -48.32
CA GLY A 321 1.90 50.16 -49.30
C GLY A 321 0.83 49.15 -49.71
N ALA A 322 0.10 49.48 -50.77
CA ALA A 322 -0.86 48.62 -51.46
C ALA A 322 -0.22 47.35 -52.06
N THR A 323 -0.95 46.24 -52.08
CA THR A 323 -1.30 45.51 -53.32
C THR A 323 -2.35 44.44 -53.04
N ALA A 324 -3.24 44.29 -54.01
CA ALA A 324 -4.49 43.55 -53.96
C ALA A 324 -4.34 42.02 -53.86
N ARG A 325 -5.35 41.35 -53.27
CA ARG A 325 -6.11 40.33 -54.00
C ARG A 325 -7.40 39.89 -53.30
N THR A 326 -8.42 39.88 -54.14
CA THR A 326 -9.82 39.45 -54.09
C THR A 326 -10.02 38.00 -53.64
N SER A 327 -11.06 37.73 -52.84
CA SER A 327 -12.08 36.67 -53.03
C SER A 327 -12.99 36.58 -51.78
N THR A 328 -14.17 37.19 -51.82
CA THR A 328 -15.50 36.56 -52.05
C THR A 328 -15.92 35.51 -51.00
N SER A 329 -16.72 35.99 -50.03
CA SER A 329 -18.07 35.53 -49.66
C SER A 329 -18.46 34.08 -49.96
N THR A 330 -18.98 33.37 -48.96
CA THR A 330 -20.43 33.03 -48.96
C THR A 330 -20.93 32.65 -47.57
N SER A 331 -21.97 33.38 -47.16
CA SER A 331 -22.90 33.07 -46.08
C SER A 331 -23.96 32.08 -46.56
N THR A 332 -24.36 31.15 -45.70
CA THR A 332 -25.70 30.54 -45.79
C THR A 332 -26.27 30.32 -44.39
N SER A 333 -27.30 31.11 -44.12
CA SER A 333 -28.34 30.89 -43.13
C SER A 333 -29.15 29.65 -43.47
N THR A 334 -29.69 28.95 -42.47
CA THR A 334 -30.95 28.24 -42.65
C THR A 334 -31.71 28.14 -41.33
N THR A 335 -33.00 28.29 -41.51
CA THR A 335 -34.01 28.76 -40.56
C THR A 335 -34.71 27.58 -39.88
N ALA A 336 -35.31 27.89 -38.73
CA ALA A 336 -36.11 27.01 -37.89
C ALA A 336 -37.37 26.46 -38.58
N THR A 337 -37.87 25.30 -38.10
CA THR A 337 -39.31 25.01 -38.05
C THR A 337 -39.58 24.03 -36.91
N ALA A 338 -40.50 24.41 -36.02
CA ALA A 338 -41.10 23.59 -34.97
C ALA A 338 -42.50 23.10 -35.45
N PRO A 339 -43.44 22.72 -34.57
CA PRO A 339 -43.70 21.35 -34.12
C PRO A 339 -45.06 20.80 -34.62
N ASN A 340 -45.22 19.48 -34.54
CA ASN A 340 -46.41 18.75 -34.10
C ASN A 340 -46.06 17.26 -33.97
#